data_AF-A0A821C4I8-F1
#
_entry.id   AF-A0A821C4I8-F1
#
_cell.length_a   1.000
_cell.length_b   1.000
_cell.length_c   1.000
_cell.angle_alpha   90.00
_cell.angle_beta   90.00
_cell.angle_gamma   90.00
#
_symmetry.space_group_name_H-M   'P 1'
#
loop_
_entity.id
_entity.type
_entity.pdbx_description
1 polymer ?
#
loop_
_entity_poly.entity_id
_entity_poly.type
_entity_poly.pdbx_seq_one_letter_code
_entity_poly.pdbx_strand_id
1 'polypeptide(L)'
;MCRRILFNINHRTIRSRWFFITILLVTIIIVILLAYRLSNIPQECLLGQNSFRKQNNINHNSSLERPVIFIGGMPRSGTTLMRAILDSHPLVRCGEETRVIPRILNMRVAWEKSNLEWSRLMAGGISEAMIDSAVRAFIYEILLNHNQYADVLCDKDPFVLKYATYISSIFSNAKFILLVRDARAVIHSVMTRKVTITGFSLLDYRQNLKVWNKGMEAMMDQCTQVGKDKCLPVYYEQLVLQPKNVIENILKFLNLTWVDSVLHHEELIGKKISLSKTEHSSDQVIKPINLDALTRWIGHIPSDVKSEIDTLAPMLKRLGYDTQSDVPTYGTPDQLVLDNMNELKKNAEFWDSKAKSYARQAPNDTRLFQNHTKHQPIL
;
A
#
# COMPACT_ATOMS: atom_id res chain seq x y z
N MET A 1 -41.25 -22.76 104.81
CA MET A 1 -42.07 -21.62 104.35
C MET A 1 -41.40 -21.02 103.11
N CYS A 2 -42.16 -20.72 102.07
CA CYS A 2 -41.72 -20.61 100.68
C CYS A 2 -41.51 -19.14 100.24
N ARG A 3 -40.45 -18.82 99.46
CA ARG A 3 -40.47 -18.13 98.12
C ARG A 3 -39.28 -17.18 97.78
N ARG A 4 -38.74 -17.42 96.57
CA ARG A 4 -38.34 -16.50 95.45
C ARG A 4 -37.06 -15.66 95.57
N ILE A 5 -36.00 -15.87 94.75
CA ILE A 5 -35.71 -15.53 93.31
C ILE A 5 -34.64 -14.40 93.22
N LEU A 6 -33.73 -14.51 92.23
CA LEU A 6 -32.72 -13.56 91.68
C LEU A 6 -31.32 -13.54 92.35
N PHE A 7 -30.19 -13.58 91.63
CA PHE A 7 -29.90 -13.90 90.23
C PHE A 7 -28.41 -14.26 90.14
N ASN A 8 -28.10 -15.18 89.23
CA ASN A 8 -26.80 -15.79 89.01
C ASN A 8 -26.06 -15.06 87.87
N ILE A 9 -25.22 -14.06 88.15
CA ILE A 9 -24.30 -13.47 87.16
C ILE A 9 -23.06 -12.94 87.90
N ASN A 10 -21.88 -13.59 87.83
CA ASN A 10 -20.60 -12.85 87.70
C ASN A 10 -19.28 -13.65 87.50
N HIS A 11 -19.26 -14.83 86.86
CA HIS A 11 -17.98 -15.47 86.50
C HIS A 11 -17.74 -15.73 85.00
N ARG A 12 -18.69 -15.40 84.11
CA ARG A 12 -18.53 -15.51 82.64
C ARG A 12 -18.09 -14.21 81.94
N THR A 13 -18.13 -13.07 82.61
CA THR A 13 -17.92 -11.74 82.02
C THR A 13 -16.45 -11.33 81.91
N ILE A 14 -15.55 -11.86 82.76
CA ILE A 14 -14.13 -11.47 82.76
C ILE A 14 -13.34 -12.19 81.65
N ARG A 15 -13.62 -13.47 81.38
CA ARG A 15 -12.92 -14.25 80.34
C ARG A 15 -13.29 -13.82 78.90
N SER A 16 -14.51 -13.30 78.73
CA SER A 16 -15.01 -12.72 77.48
C SER A 16 -14.32 -11.38 77.16
N ARG A 17 -14.13 -10.49 78.15
CA ARG A 17 -13.47 -9.19 77.94
C ARG A 17 -12.03 -9.33 77.45
N TRP A 18 -11.25 -10.26 78.02
CA TRP A 18 -9.90 -10.53 77.55
C TRP A 18 -9.87 -11.12 76.13
N PHE A 19 -10.83 -11.96 75.77
CA PHE A 19 -10.97 -12.50 74.42
C PHE A 19 -11.26 -11.41 73.37
N PHE A 20 -12.16 -10.48 73.67
CA PHE A 20 -12.44 -9.33 72.79
C PHE A 20 -11.27 -8.34 72.71
N ILE A 21 -10.56 -8.11 73.81
CA ILE A 21 -9.36 -7.26 73.81
C ILE A 21 -8.24 -7.91 72.98
N THR A 22 -8.05 -9.23 73.06
CA THR A 22 -7.06 -9.93 72.21
C THR A 22 -7.42 -9.89 70.74
N ILE A 23 -8.71 -10.04 70.39
CA ILE A 23 -9.16 -9.92 69.00
C ILE A 23 -8.94 -8.50 68.49
N LEU A 24 -9.26 -7.48 69.28
CA LEU A 24 -9.05 -6.08 68.92
C LEU A 24 -7.57 -5.75 68.71
N LEU A 25 -6.69 -6.26 69.57
CA LEU A 25 -5.24 -6.05 69.42
C LEU A 25 -4.71 -6.77 68.17
N VAL A 26 -5.17 -7.99 67.89
CA VAL A 26 -4.79 -8.73 66.68
C VAL A 26 -5.30 -8.04 65.41
N THR A 27 -6.53 -7.52 65.40
CA THR A 27 -7.05 -6.77 64.24
C THR A 27 -6.30 -5.46 64.05
N ILE A 28 -5.95 -4.74 65.11
CA ILE A 28 -5.12 -3.53 65.02
C ILE A 28 -3.73 -3.88 64.44
N ILE A 29 -3.10 -4.95 64.89
CA ILE A 29 -1.80 -5.40 64.36
C ILE A 29 -1.93 -5.79 62.88
N ILE A 30 -3.00 -6.50 62.48
CA ILE A 30 -3.25 -6.85 61.08
C ILE A 30 -3.46 -5.59 60.22
N VAL A 31 -4.20 -4.60 60.72
CA VAL A 31 -4.41 -3.33 60.02
C VAL A 31 -3.11 -2.55 59.89
N ILE A 32 -2.27 -2.52 60.92
CA ILE A 32 -0.95 -1.88 60.88
C ILE A 32 -0.03 -2.62 59.90
N LEU A 33 -0.04 -3.95 59.87
CA LEU A 33 0.76 -4.75 58.92
C LEU A 33 0.26 -4.59 57.48
N LEU A 34 -1.05 -4.47 57.26
CA LEU A 34 -1.64 -4.17 55.95
C LEU A 34 -1.30 -2.74 55.51
N ALA A 35 -1.35 -1.76 56.42
CA ALA A 35 -0.93 -0.38 56.15
C ALA A 35 0.58 -0.29 55.86
N TYR A 36 1.41 -1.06 56.57
CA TYR A 36 2.85 -1.17 56.32
C TYR A 36 3.16 -1.86 54.99
N ARG A 37 2.36 -2.87 54.60
CA ARG A 37 2.44 -3.48 53.26
C ARG A 37 2.00 -2.52 52.16
N LEU A 38 0.94 -1.73 52.38
CA LEU A 38 0.45 -0.74 51.41
C LEU A 38 1.41 0.44 51.24
N SER A 39 2.15 0.82 52.30
CA SER A 39 3.16 1.89 52.25
C SER A 39 4.52 1.44 51.72
N ASN A 40 4.81 0.13 51.69
CA ASN A 40 6.03 -0.45 51.13
C ASN A 40 5.80 -1.22 49.81
N ILE A 41 4.70 -0.95 49.10
CA ILE A 41 4.57 -1.40 47.71
C ILE A 41 5.58 -0.61 46.87
N PRO A 42 6.53 -1.25 46.16
CA PRO A 42 7.40 -0.53 45.24
C PRO A 42 6.52 0.18 44.22
N GLN A 43 6.75 1.49 44.06
CA GLN A 43 5.94 2.40 43.28
C GLN A 43 6.16 2.17 41.78
N GLU A 44 5.78 1.00 41.28
CA GLU A 44 5.74 0.65 39.85
C GLU A 44 4.31 0.41 39.34
N CYS A 45 3.26 0.68 40.13
CA CYS A 45 1.87 0.47 39.68
C CYS A 45 0.91 1.65 39.86
N LEU A 46 1.37 2.84 40.24
CA LEU A 46 0.52 4.05 40.33
C LEU A 46 1.14 5.30 39.68
N LEU A 47 1.90 5.10 38.61
CA LEU A 47 2.22 6.13 37.62
C LEU A 47 2.08 5.53 36.23
N GLY A 48 0.84 5.45 35.73
CA GLY A 48 0.56 5.48 34.30
C GLY A 48 0.84 6.87 33.71
N GLN A 49 1.87 7.56 34.22
CA GLN A 49 2.44 8.74 33.62
C GLN A 49 3.67 8.29 32.85
N ASN A 50 3.49 8.21 31.54
CA ASN A 50 4.45 8.77 30.61
C ASN A 50 5.89 8.31 30.81
N SER A 51 6.17 7.05 30.43
CA SER A 51 7.28 6.85 29.50
C SER A 51 6.85 7.39 28.12
N PHE A 52 6.55 8.70 28.07
CA PHE A 52 6.95 9.47 26.92
C PHE A 52 8.45 9.30 26.88
N ARG A 53 8.88 8.27 26.14
CA ARG A 53 10.16 8.25 25.46
C ARG A 53 10.32 9.68 24.99
N LYS A 54 11.24 10.40 25.65
CA LYS A 54 11.52 11.80 25.40
C LYS A 54 11.52 11.91 23.89
N GLN A 55 10.44 12.47 23.34
CA GLN A 55 10.41 12.86 21.96
C GLN A 55 11.48 13.92 21.97
N ASN A 56 12.70 13.50 21.67
CA ASN A 56 13.69 14.41 21.13
C ASN A 56 12.87 15.21 20.14
N ASN A 57 12.79 16.52 20.37
CA ASN A 57 12.26 17.46 19.41
C ASN A 57 12.69 16.92 18.06
N ILE A 58 11.76 16.33 17.31
CA ILE A 58 12.00 16.01 15.93
C ILE A 58 11.91 17.39 15.32
N ASN A 59 13.01 18.14 15.48
CA ASN A 59 13.46 19.01 14.44
C ASN A 59 13.38 18.12 13.22
N HIS A 60 12.34 18.31 12.41
CA HIS A 60 12.30 17.81 11.05
C HIS A 60 13.42 18.53 10.32
N ASN A 61 14.65 18.10 10.63
CA ASN A 61 15.81 18.31 9.81
C ASN A 61 15.47 17.54 8.54
N SER A 62 14.91 18.26 7.57
CA SER A 62 14.69 17.83 6.20
C SER A 62 15.96 17.24 5.55
N SER A 63 17.12 17.44 6.16
CA SER A 63 18.42 16.88 5.80
C SER A 63 18.64 15.41 6.18
N LEU A 64 17.72 14.75 6.90
CA LEU A 64 17.85 13.34 7.34
C LEU A 64 16.85 12.37 6.69
N GLU A 65 15.87 12.88 5.93
CA GLU A 65 14.84 12.03 5.32
C GLU A 65 15.29 11.51 3.96
N ARG A 66 15.32 10.17 3.81
CA ARG A 66 15.69 9.50 2.56
C ARG A 66 14.76 9.92 1.41
N PRO A 67 15.28 10.10 0.18
CA PRO A 67 14.44 10.32 -1.01
C PRO A 67 13.43 9.18 -1.18
N VAL A 68 12.21 9.53 -1.62
CA VAL A 68 11.12 8.57 -1.83
C VAL A 68 10.63 8.64 -3.27
N ILE A 69 10.47 7.48 -3.90
CA ILE A 69 9.92 7.33 -5.25
C ILE A 69 8.53 6.70 -5.14
N PHE A 70 7.52 7.30 -5.75
CA PHE A 70 6.18 6.70 -5.86
C PHE A 70 5.90 6.32 -7.30
N ILE A 71 5.66 5.04 -7.55
CA ILE A 71 5.34 4.49 -8.87
C ILE A 71 3.86 4.15 -8.91
N GLY A 72 3.14 4.69 -9.89
CA GLY A 72 1.73 4.38 -10.06
C GLY A 72 1.25 4.53 -11.50
N GLY A 73 -0.06 4.64 -11.66
CA GLY A 73 -0.75 4.57 -12.94
C GLY A 73 -1.90 3.58 -12.88
N MET A 74 -2.62 3.39 -13.99
CA MET A 74 -3.69 2.40 -14.00
C MET A 74 -3.08 0.99 -13.79
N PRO A 75 -3.68 0.12 -12.95
CA PRO A 75 -3.22 -1.27 -12.88
C PRO A 75 -3.16 -1.88 -14.27
N ARG A 76 -2.20 -2.80 -14.50
CA ARG A 76 -1.88 -3.39 -15.81
C ARG A 76 -1.15 -2.46 -16.80
N SER A 77 -0.69 -1.29 -16.37
CA SER A 77 0.15 -0.37 -17.18
C SER A 77 1.66 -0.63 -17.06
N GLY A 78 2.09 -1.79 -16.56
CA GLY A 78 3.52 -2.11 -16.40
C GLY A 78 4.17 -1.58 -15.12
N THR A 79 3.39 -1.15 -14.12
CA THR A 79 3.90 -0.64 -12.83
C THR A 79 4.80 -1.65 -12.09
N THR A 80 4.46 -2.94 -12.09
CA THR A 80 5.31 -3.98 -11.48
C THR A 80 6.62 -4.20 -12.25
N LEU A 81 6.63 -4.02 -13.58
CA LEU A 81 7.88 -4.07 -14.35
C LEU A 81 8.78 -2.87 -13.98
N MET A 82 8.21 -1.66 -13.95
CA MET A 82 8.95 -0.46 -13.58
C MET A 82 9.60 -0.56 -12.20
N ARG A 83 8.85 -1.02 -11.19
CA ARG A 83 9.42 -1.19 -9.84
C ARG A 83 10.48 -2.28 -9.80
N ALA A 84 10.35 -3.35 -10.59
CA ALA A 84 11.36 -4.42 -10.65
C ALA A 84 12.65 -3.92 -11.30
N ILE A 85 12.54 -3.11 -12.35
CA ILE A 85 13.67 -2.40 -12.96
C ILE A 85 14.38 -1.53 -11.92
N LEU A 86 13.65 -0.73 -11.13
CA LEU A 86 14.26 0.08 -10.08
C LEU A 86 14.80 -0.76 -8.90
N ASP A 87 14.14 -1.85 -8.53
CA ASP A 87 14.64 -2.81 -7.53
C ASP A 87 15.94 -3.50 -7.96
N SER A 88 16.30 -3.50 -9.24
CA SER A 88 17.62 -3.96 -9.64
C SER A 88 18.73 -2.99 -9.21
N HIS A 89 18.45 -1.69 -9.12
CA HIS A 89 19.43 -0.65 -8.81
C HIS A 89 19.93 -0.79 -7.35
N PRO A 90 21.25 -0.73 -7.07
CA PRO A 90 21.82 -0.99 -5.74
C PRO A 90 21.25 -0.07 -4.65
N LEU A 91 20.96 1.19 -4.98
CA LEU A 91 20.50 2.20 -4.03
C LEU A 91 18.99 2.23 -3.79
N VAL A 92 18.16 1.55 -4.60
CA VAL A 92 16.69 1.71 -4.57
C VAL A 92 16.03 0.46 -4.03
N ARG A 93 14.96 0.57 -3.23
CA ARG A 93 14.08 -0.57 -2.87
C ARG A 93 12.62 -0.18 -2.91
N CYS A 94 11.86 -0.84 -3.78
CA CYS A 94 10.42 -0.69 -3.96
C CYS A 94 9.63 -1.80 -3.26
N GLY A 95 9.95 -3.08 -3.55
CA GLY A 95 9.21 -4.23 -3.03
C GLY A 95 7.81 -4.42 -3.61
N GLU A 96 6.98 -5.16 -2.88
CA GLU A 96 5.60 -5.51 -3.24
C GLU A 96 4.58 -4.38 -3.04
N GLU A 97 3.36 -4.55 -3.56
CA GLU A 97 2.25 -3.60 -3.29
C GLU A 97 1.91 -3.60 -1.79
N THR A 98 1.98 -2.44 -1.14
CA THR A 98 1.67 -2.34 0.29
C THR A 98 0.17 -2.47 0.56
N ARG A 99 -0.67 -2.02 -0.39
CA ARG A 99 -2.14 -1.98 -0.32
C ARG A 99 -2.71 -1.08 0.77
N VAL A 100 -1.96 -0.77 1.83
CA VAL A 100 -2.36 0.05 2.97
C VAL A 100 -2.11 1.54 2.72
N ILE A 101 -1.04 1.90 1.99
CA ILE A 101 -0.74 3.28 1.62
C ILE A 101 -1.89 3.93 0.83
N PRO A 102 -2.41 3.35 -0.27
CA PRO A 102 -3.55 3.95 -0.97
C PRO A 102 -4.83 4.02 -0.12
N ARG A 103 -4.98 3.15 0.89
CA ARG A 103 -6.16 3.17 1.78
C ARG A 103 -6.10 4.31 2.79
N ILE A 104 -4.96 4.54 3.43
CA ILE A 104 -4.79 5.68 4.36
C ILE A 104 -4.91 7.01 3.62
N LEU A 105 -4.34 7.10 2.40
CA LEU A 105 -4.48 8.28 1.54
C LEU A 105 -5.94 8.55 1.16
N ASN A 106 -6.67 7.51 0.77
CA ASN A 106 -8.10 7.65 0.47
C ASN A 106 -8.90 8.10 1.70
N MET A 107 -8.57 7.59 2.88
CA MET A 107 -9.22 7.98 4.13
C MET A 107 -8.97 9.45 4.47
N ARG A 108 -7.70 9.91 4.37
CA ARG A 108 -7.36 11.33 4.57
C ARG A 108 -8.15 12.24 3.64
N VAL A 109 -8.14 11.95 2.34
CA VAL A 109 -8.85 12.76 1.35
C VAL A 109 -10.36 12.71 1.55
N ALA A 110 -10.93 11.62 2.08
CA ALA A 110 -12.34 11.55 2.40
C ALA A 110 -12.72 12.48 3.57
N TRP A 111 -11.87 12.61 4.59
CA TRP A 111 -12.07 13.55 5.69
C TRP A 111 -12.09 15.00 5.21
N GLU A 112 -11.11 15.38 4.38
CA GLU A 112 -11.01 16.72 3.80
C GLU A 112 -12.21 17.08 2.91
N LYS A 113 -12.68 16.14 2.08
CA LYS A 113 -13.83 16.38 1.19
C LYS A 113 -15.14 16.59 1.92
N SER A 114 -15.26 16.11 3.16
CA SER A 114 -16.46 16.26 3.97
C SER A 114 -16.35 17.48 4.86
N ASN A 115 -16.96 18.61 4.46
CA ASN A 115 -16.93 19.86 5.22
C ASN A 115 -17.35 19.67 6.69
N LEU A 116 -18.36 18.84 6.94
CA LEU A 116 -18.83 18.55 8.30
C LEU A 116 -17.77 17.80 9.10
N GLU A 117 -17.18 16.74 8.54
CA GLU A 117 -16.17 15.95 9.24
C GLU A 117 -14.90 16.75 9.49
N TRP A 118 -14.44 17.49 8.47
CA TRP A 118 -13.28 18.38 8.59
C TRP A 118 -13.48 19.41 9.70
N SER A 119 -14.66 20.05 9.76
CA SER A 119 -14.98 21.01 10.83
C SER A 119 -15.00 20.36 12.22
N ARG A 120 -15.49 19.11 12.33
CA ARG A 120 -15.50 18.37 13.60
C ARG A 120 -14.08 18.02 14.06
N LEU A 121 -13.20 17.62 13.14
CA LEU A 121 -11.79 17.35 13.43
C LEU A 121 -11.09 18.62 13.95
N MET A 122 -11.27 19.74 13.25
CA MET A 122 -10.68 21.03 13.67
C MET A 122 -11.21 21.49 15.04
N ALA A 123 -12.53 21.40 15.27
CA ALA A 123 -13.16 21.75 16.55
C ALA A 123 -12.71 20.82 17.70
N GLY A 124 -12.38 19.57 17.38
CA GLY A 124 -11.79 18.59 18.32
C GLY A 124 -10.29 18.79 18.59
N GLY A 125 -9.65 19.82 18.02
CA GLY A 125 -8.22 20.10 18.18
C GLY A 125 -7.31 19.26 17.28
N ILE A 126 -7.87 18.48 16.35
CA ILE A 126 -7.11 17.68 15.39
C ILE A 126 -6.83 18.54 14.15
N SER A 127 -5.75 19.32 14.21
CA SER A 127 -5.34 20.20 13.11
C SER A 127 -4.89 19.44 11.86
N GLU A 128 -4.95 20.10 10.70
CA GLU A 128 -4.43 19.55 9.43
C GLU A 128 -2.96 19.12 9.53
N ALA A 129 -2.11 19.94 10.14
CA ALA A 129 -0.69 19.62 10.33
C ALA A 129 -0.49 18.35 11.17
N MET A 130 -1.37 18.08 12.15
CA MET A 130 -1.33 16.86 12.94
C MET A 130 -1.73 15.63 12.11
N ILE A 131 -2.78 15.77 11.28
CA ILE A 131 -3.21 14.71 10.35
C ILE A 131 -2.10 14.40 9.35
N ASP A 132 -1.53 15.43 8.73
CA ASP A 132 -0.45 15.31 7.75
C ASP A 132 0.79 14.65 8.37
N SER A 133 1.17 15.06 9.58
CA SER A 133 2.26 14.43 10.33
C SER A 133 1.98 12.95 10.64
N ALA A 134 0.76 12.62 11.04
CA ALA A 134 0.37 11.23 11.36
C ALA A 134 0.34 10.34 10.11
N VAL A 135 -0.24 10.83 9.01
CA VAL A 135 -0.29 10.12 7.72
C VAL A 135 1.12 9.92 7.16
N ARG A 136 1.97 10.95 7.24
CA ARG A 136 3.37 10.85 6.83
C ARG A 136 4.14 9.84 7.64
N ALA A 137 4.02 9.87 8.98
CA ALA A 137 4.67 8.90 9.85
C ALA A 137 4.22 7.47 9.57
N PHE A 138 2.91 7.25 9.35
CA PHE A 138 2.38 5.95 8.96
C PHE A 138 2.99 5.46 7.64
N ILE A 139 2.97 6.29 6.60
CA ILE A 139 3.52 5.91 5.28
C ILE A 139 5.02 5.62 5.41
N TYR A 140 5.78 6.50 6.07
CA TYR A 140 7.22 6.36 6.19
C TYR A 140 7.63 5.09 6.96
N GLU A 141 6.88 4.74 8.02
CA GLU A 141 7.10 3.50 8.76
C GLU A 141 6.92 2.26 7.88
N ILE A 142 5.89 2.24 7.02
CA ILE A 142 5.70 1.17 6.04
C ILE A 142 6.89 1.13 5.09
N LEU A 143 7.27 2.26 4.48
CA LEU A 143 8.38 2.33 3.51
C LEU A 143 9.71 1.83 4.08
N LEU A 144 10.01 2.18 5.33
CA LEU A 144 11.25 1.78 5.99
C LEU A 144 11.31 0.30 6.35
N ASN A 145 10.18 -0.30 6.73
CA ASN A 145 10.19 -1.61 7.41
C ASN A 145 9.55 -2.76 6.61
N HIS A 146 8.77 -2.48 5.57
CA HIS A 146 8.17 -3.57 4.78
C HIS A 146 9.18 -4.27 3.85
N ASN A 147 10.35 -3.68 3.64
CA ASN A 147 11.44 -4.20 2.82
C ASN A 147 12.79 -4.11 3.52
N GLN A 148 13.82 -4.67 2.87
CA GLN A 148 15.21 -4.46 3.25
C GLN A 148 15.61 -2.98 3.13
N TYR A 149 16.65 -2.60 3.88
CA TYR A 149 17.24 -1.27 3.86
C TYR A 149 17.65 -0.85 2.43
N ALA A 150 17.38 0.42 2.09
CA ALA A 150 17.96 1.09 0.93
C ALA A 150 18.09 2.61 1.16
N ASP A 151 19.02 3.24 0.43
CA ASP A 151 19.26 4.69 0.50
C ASP A 151 18.13 5.50 -0.11
N VAL A 152 17.48 4.94 -1.15
CA VAL A 152 16.31 5.50 -1.82
C VAL A 152 15.14 4.56 -1.63
N LEU A 153 14.11 5.04 -0.92
CA LEU A 153 12.88 4.30 -0.70
C LEU A 153 11.99 4.43 -1.92
N CYS A 154 11.20 3.39 -2.18
CA CYS A 154 10.26 3.38 -3.27
C CYS A 154 8.98 2.67 -2.85
N ASP A 155 7.85 3.16 -3.35
CA ASP A 155 6.53 2.53 -3.24
C ASP A 155 5.97 2.29 -4.63
N LYS A 156 5.28 1.15 -4.78
CA LYS A 156 4.47 0.86 -5.96
C LYS A 156 3.12 0.37 -5.51
N ASP A 157 2.18 1.30 -5.37
CA ASP A 157 0.75 1.03 -5.34
C ASP A 157 0.08 1.78 -6.51
N PRO A 158 -0.57 1.11 -7.48
CA PRO A 158 -0.99 1.74 -8.73
C PRO A 158 -1.76 3.06 -8.57
N PHE A 159 -2.69 3.11 -7.61
CA PHE A 159 -3.54 4.28 -7.39
C PHE A 159 -2.94 5.35 -6.47
N VAL A 160 -1.69 5.19 -5.98
CA VAL A 160 -1.02 6.19 -5.14
C VAL A 160 -0.89 7.53 -5.86
N LEU A 161 -0.74 7.51 -7.17
CA LEU A 161 -0.64 8.68 -8.05
C LEU A 161 -1.94 9.51 -8.14
N LYS A 162 -3.09 9.00 -7.67
CA LYS A 162 -4.31 9.83 -7.51
C LYS A 162 -4.16 10.88 -6.41
N TYR A 163 -3.13 10.74 -5.57
CA TYR A 163 -2.87 11.58 -4.41
C TYR A 163 -1.52 12.29 -4.51
N ALA A 164 -0.91 12.37 -5.70
CA ALA A 164 0.45 12.86 -5.87
C ALA A 164 0.64 14.29 -5.33
N THR A 165 -0.35 15.18 -5.50
CA THR A 165 -0.28 16.55 -4.97
C THR A 165 -0.19 16.56 -3.45
N TYR A 166 -1.02 15.75 -2.77
CA TYR A 166 -0.99 15.62 -1.32
C TYR A 166 0.29 14.92 -0.82
N ILE A 167 0.73 13.85 -1.49
CA ILE A 167 1.97 13.17 -1.13
C ILE A 167 3.17 14.14 -1.27
N SER A 168 3.19 14.97 -2.31
CA SER A 168 4.24 15.98 -2.53
C SER A 168 4.26 17.07 -1.46
N SER A 169 3.13 17.38 -0.82
CA SER A 169 3.07 18.34 0.29
C SER A 169 3.66 17.77 1.59
N ILE A 170 3.43 16.48 1.87
CA ILE A 170 3.96 15.84 3.08
C ILE A 170 5.36 15.22 2.88
N PHE A 171 5.75 14.85 1.66
CA PHE A 171 7.10 14.38 1.31
C PHE A 171 7.75 15.33 0.30
N SER A 172 8.45 16.35 0.80
CA SER A 172 9.01 17.43 -0.04
C SER A 172 9.99 16.94 -1.11
N ASN A 173 10.76 15.88 -0.82
CA ASN A 173 11.75 15.28 -1.71
C ASN A 173 11.20 14.11 -2.55
N ALA A 174 9.88 13.86 -2.52
CA ALA A 174 9.28 12.77 -3.28
C ALA A 174 9.31 13.04 -4.79
N LYS A 175 9.61 11.99 -5.55
CA LYS A 175 9.42 11.97 -7.01
C LYS A 175 8.43 10.88 -7.40
N PHE A 176 7.74 11.10 -8.51
CA PHE A 176 6.62 10.30 -8.97
C PHE A 176 6.89 9.78 -10.39
N ILE A 177 6.64 8.50 -10.60
CA ILE A 177 6.64 7.88 -11.93
C ILE A 177 5.22 7.44 -12.25
N LEU A 178 4.61 8.09 -13.24
CA LEU A 178 3.27 7.77 -13.72
C LEU A 178 3.36 6.88 -14.95
N LEU A 179 3.05 5.59 -14.80
CA LEU A 179 2.97 4.68 -15.94
C LEU A 179 1.73 4.96 -16.76
N VAL A 180 1.96 5.18 -18.05
CA VAL A 180 0.94 5.36 -19.08
C VAL A 180 1.01 4.15 -20.01
N ARG A 181 -0.14 3.57 -20.33
CA ARG A 181 -0.26 2.46 -21.27
C ARG A 181 -1.57 2.61 -22.03
N ASP A 182 -1.58 2.14 -23.28
CA ASP A 182 -2.77 2.09 -24.11
C ASP A 182 -3.94 1.44 -23.35
N ALA A 183 -5.04 2.18 -23.22
CA ALA A 183 -6.26 1.73 -22.54
C ALA A 183 -6.74 0.38 -23.06
N ARG A 184 -6.61 0.16 -24.36
CA ARG A 184 -7.00 -1.07 -25.05
C ARG A 184 -6.24 -2.27 -24.52
N ALA A 185 -4.93 -2.12 -24.35
CA ALA A 185 -4.04 -3.13 -23.76
C ALA A 185 -4.34 -3.36 -22.27
N VAL A 186 -4.56 -2.27 -21.52
CA VAL A 186 -4.89 -2.32 -20.08
C VAL A 186 -6.18 -3.11 -19.86
N ILE A 187 -7.26 -2.74 -20.54
CA ILE A 187 -8.59 -3.33 -20.38
C ILE A 187 -8.58 -4.79 -20.80
N HIS A 188 -7.98 -5.10 -21.96
CA HIS A 188 -7.81 -6.47 -22.41
C HIS A 188 -7.05 -7.31 -21.38
N SER A 189 -5.97 -6.78 -20.78
CA SER A 189 -5.24 -7.47 -19.72
C SER A 189 -6.07 -7.66 -18.45
N VAL A 190 -6.92 -6.70 -18.07
CA VAL A 190 -7.80 -6.81 -16.88
C VAL A 190 -8.80 -7.94 -17.08
N MET A 191 -9.47 -7.97 -18.24
CA MET A 191 -10.53 -8.92 -18.53
C MET A 191 -9.99 -10.35 -18.69
N THR A 192 -8.97 -10.55 -19.53
CA THR A 192 -8.41 -11.89 -19.81
C THR A 192 -7.76 -12.53 -18.59
N ARG A 193 -7.12 -11.72 -17.73
CA ARG A 193 -6.49 -12.22 -16.48
C ARG A 193 -7.39 -12.14 -15.26
N LYS A 194 -8.66 -11.75 -15.44
CA LYS A 194 -9.68 -11.66 -14.38
C LYS A 194 -9.20 -10.87 -13.15
N VAL A 195 -8.53 -9.74 -13.40
CA VAL A 195 -7.99 -8.88 -12.33
C VAL A 195 -9.11 -8.02 -11.78
N THR A 196 -9.38 -8.14 -10.48
CA THR A 196 -10.45 -7.35 -9.84
C THR A 196 -9.94 -5.97 -9.44
N ILE A 197 -10.51 -4.94 -10.06
CA ILE A 197 -10.20 -3.53 -9.82
C ILE A 197 -11.52 -2.82 -9.56
N THR A 198 -11.60 -2.03 -8.49
CA THR A 198 -12.82 -1.27 -8.16
C THR A 198 -13.26 -0.41 -9.35
N GLY A 199 -14.51 -0.60 -9.77
CA GLY A 199 -15.11 0.11 -10.91
C GLY A 199 -14.97 -0.60 -12.26
N PHE A 200 -14.03 -1.53 -12.42
CA PHE A 200 -13.92 -2.32 -13.65
C PHE A 200 -14.90 -3.50 -13.67
N SER A 201 -15.40 -3.82 -14.86
CA SER A 201 -16.19 -5.01 -15.16
C SER A 201 -15.34 -6.01 -15.92
N LEU A 202 -15.44 -7.31 -15.63
CA LEU A 202 -14.74 -8.34 -16.41
C LEU A 202 -15.40 -8.63 -17.76
N LEU A 203 -16.57 -8.04 -18.02
CA LEU A 203 -17.41 -8.35 -19.19
C LEU A 203 -17.72 -7.12 -20.07
N ASP A 204 -17.42 -5.90 -19.61
CA ASP A 204 -17.83 -4.67 -20.29
C ASP A 204 -16.64 -3.77 -20.65
N TYR A 205 -16.24 -3.78 -21.92
CA TYR A 205 -15.19 -2.90 -22.45
C TYR A 205 -15.57 -1.41 -22.39
N ARG A 206 -16.84 -1.03 -22.61
CA ARG A 206 -17.27 0.37 -22.64
C ARG A 206 -17.17 0.99 -21.25
N GLN A 207 -17.67 0.29 -20.24
CA GLN A 207 -17.51 0.71 -18.84
C GLN A 207 -16.03 0.84 -18.49
N ASN A 208 -15.22 -0.16 -18.85
CA ASN A 208 -13.79 -0.16 -18.54
C ASN A 208 -13.03 0.99 -19.21
N LEU A 209 -13.38 1.36 -20.44
CA LEU A 209 -12.81 2.53 -21.13
C LEU A 209 -13.12 3.83 -20.38
N LYS A 210 -14.37 4.03 -19.96
CA LYS A 210 -14.77 5.21 -19.16
C LYS A 210 -14.04 5.27 -17.83
N VAL A 211 -13.93 4.14 -17.13
CA VAL A 211 -13.26 4.05 -15.82
C VAL A 211 -11.76 4.27 -15.97
N TRP A 212 -11.13 3.68 -16.98
CA TRP A 212 -9.73 3.93 -17.31
C TRP A 212 -9.49 5.40 -17.62
N ASN A 213 -10.33 6.00 -18.46
CA ASN A 213 -10.20 7.39 -18.88
C ASN A 213 -10.23 8.33 -17.68
N LYS A 214 -11.26 8.21 -16.83
CA LYS A 214 -11.40 9.02 -15.62
C LYS A 214 -10.23 8.82 -14.65
N GLY A 215 -9.76 7.58 -14.48
CA GLY A 215 -8.64 7.27 -13.62
C GLY A 215 -7.32 7.85 -14.11
N MET A 216 -7.03 7.69 -15.40
CA MET A 216 -5.82 8.19 -16.04
C MET A 216 -5.80 9.72 -16.11
N GLU A 217 -6.93 10.34 -16.44
CA GLU A 217 -7.08 11.80 -16.40
C GLU A 217 -6.77 12.35 -15.01
N ALA A 218 -7.40 11.81 -13.96
CA ALA A 218 -7.15 12.26 -12.59
C ALA A 218 -5.67 12.12 -12.16
N MET A 219 -4.99 11.03 -12.55
CA MET A 219 -3.57 10.85 -12.23
C MET A 219 -2.67 11.76 -13.08
N MET A 220 -3.02 12.02 -14.33
CA MET A 220 -2.29 12.95 -15.19
C MET A 220 -2.43 14.40 -14.68
N ASP A 221 -3.61 14.77 -14.19
CA ASP A 221 -3.84 16.08 -13.59
C ASP A 221 -3.01 16.25 -12.32
N GLN A 222 -2.97 15.25 -11.44
CA GLN A 222 -2.11 15.25 -10.25
C GLN A 222 -0.62 15.36 -10.63
N CYS A 223 -0.18 14.57 -11.61
CA CYS A 223 1.20 14.62 -12.10
C CYS A 223 1.57 16.00 -12.66
N THR A 224 0.67 16.61 -13.42
CA THR A 224 0.85 17.96 -13.98
C THR A 224 0.90 19.02 -12.88
N GLN A 225 0.01 18.94 -11.88
CA GLN A 225 -0.04 19.87 -10.75
C GLN A 225 1.22 19.82 -9.88
N VAL A 226 1.78 18.62 -9.67
CA VAL A 226 3.03 18.43 -8.92
C VAL A 226 4.24 18.99 -9.67
N GLY A 227 4.18 19.06 -11.01
CA GLY A 227 5.19 19.64 -11.86
C GLY A 227 6.23 18.64 -12.39
N LYS A 228 6.87 19.01 -13.50
CA LYS A 228 7.78 18.13 -14.27
C LYS A 228 9.05 17.74 -13.52
N ASP A 229 9.47 18.52 -12.53
CA ASP A 229 10.66 18.23 -11.72
C ASP A 229 10.39 17.12 -10.68
N LYS A 230 9.11 16.87 -10.38
CA LYS A 230 8.67 15.91 -9.38
C LYS A 230 7.85 14.77 -9.96
N CYS A 231 7.18 14.91 -11.10
CA CYS A 231 6.44 13.82 -11.73
C CYS A 231 6.84 13.59 -13.19
N LEU A 232 7.17 12.33 -13.52
CA LEU A 232 7.54 11.88 -14.85
C LEU A 232 6.53 10.85 -15.38
N PRO A 233 5.75 11.17 -16.42
CA PRO A 233 5.00 10.18 -17.18
C PRO A 233 5.94 9.26 -17.97
N VAL A 234 5.72 7.94 -17.88
CA VAL A 234 6.50 6.91 -18.58
C VAL A 234 5.55 6.03 -19.38
N TYR A 235 5.73 6.00 -20.69
CA TYR A 235 4.94 5.17 -21.60
C TYR A 235 5.48 3.74 -21.57
N TYR A 236 4.63 2.78 -21.18
CA TYR A 236 4.96 1.36 -21.12
C TYR A 236 5.50 0.85 -22.45
N GLU A 237 4.89 1.27 -23.56
CA GLU A 237 5.28 0.81 -24.89
C GLU A 237 6.70 1.24 -25.24
N GLN A 238 7.08 2.48 -24.91
CA GLN A 238 8.44 2.96 -25.08
C GLN A 238 9.42 2.25 -24.14
N LEU A 239 9.01 1.99 -22.89
CA LEU A 239 9.82 1.26 -21.91
C LEU A 239 10.18 -0.15 -22.40
N VAL A 240 9.26 -0.86 -23.05
CA VAL A 240 9.53 -2.22 -23.53
C VAL A 240 10.13 -2.28 -24.93
N LEU A 241 9.99 -1.21 -25.73
CA LEU A 241 10.63 -1.11 -27.04
C LEU A 241 12.08 -0.60 -26.93
N GLN A 242 12.30 0.44 -26.15
CA GLN A 242 13.58 1.16 -26.05
C GLN A 242 14.05 1.31 -24.59
N PRO A 243 14.23 0.20 -23.86
CA PRO A 243 14.42 0.22 -22.41
C PRO A 243 15.63 1.03 -21.98
N LYS A 244 16.76 0.96 -22.71
CA LYS A 244 17.99 1.65 -22.33
C LYS A 244 17.78 3.16 -22.24
N ASN A 245 17.28 3.76 -23.33
CA ASN A 245 17.03 5.20 -23.39
C ASN A 245 15.96 5.64 -22.38
N VAL A 246 14.87 4.87 -22.24
CA VAL A 246 13.79 5.22 -21.30
C VAL A 246 14.27 5.14 -19.85
N ILE A 247 14.99 4.09 -19.48
CA ILE A 247 15.49 3.91 -18.11
C ILE A 247 16.57 4.93 -17.79
N GLU A 248 17.46 5.27 -18.73
CA GLU A 248 18.47 6.32 -18.53
C GLU A 248 17.80 7.68 -18.23
N ASN A 249 16.76 8.03 -18.97
CA ASN A 249 15.96 9.23 -18.70
C ASN A 249 15.27 9.20 -17.33
N ILE A 250 14.76 8.03 -16.92
CA ILE A 250 14.17 7.83 -15.59
C ILE A 250 15.21 8.00 -14.49
N LEU A 251 16.38 7.36 -14.59
CA LEU A 251 17.43 7.48 -13.58
C LEU A 251 17.96 8.91 -13.49
N LYS A 252 18.15 9.59 -14.62
CA LYS A 252 18.48 11.02 -14.66
C LYS A 252 17.42 11.86 -13.95
N PHE A 253 16.14 11.64 -14.25
CA PHE A 253 15.04 12.31 -13.56
C PHE A 253 15.06 12.03 -12.05
N LEU A 254 15.43 10.82 -11.62
CA LEU A 254 15.53 10.43 -10.21
C LEU A 254 16.82 10.89 -9.51
N ASN A 255 17.76 11.52 -10.23
CA ASN A 255 19.11 11.83 -9.75
C ASN A 255 19.90 10.58 -9.31
N LEU A 256 19.73 9.47 -10.04
CA LEU A 256 20.43 8.21 -9.83
C LEU A 256 21.46 7.98 -10.94
N THR A 257 22.60 7.38 -10.58
CA THR A 257 23.62 6.98 -11.55
C THR A 257 23.16 5.78 -12.36
N TRP A 258 23.58 5.71 -13.63
CA TRP A 258 23.35 4.51 -14.44
C TRP A 258 24.05 3.29 -13.84
N VAL A 259 23.36 2.14 -13.83
CA VAL A 259 23.94 0.82 -13.56
C VAL A 259 23.30 -0.19 -14.51
N ASP A 260 24.09 -1.15 -15.00
CA ASP A 260 23.64 -2.08 -16.04
C ASP A 260 22.54 -3.05 -15.57
N SER A 261 22.51 -3.35 -14.26
CA SER A 261 21.53 -4.26 -13.66
C SER A 261 20.06 -3.88 -13.91
N VAL A 262 19.77 -2.61 -14.23
CA VAL A 262 18.42 -2.12 -14.59
C VAL A 262 17.87 -2.68 -15.88
N LEU A 263 18.72 -3.25 -16.73
CA LEU A 263 18.31 -3.97 -17.93
C LEU A 263 18.12 -5.48 -17.69
N HIS A 264 18.51 -5.97 -16.51
CA HIS A 264 18.64 -7.38 -16.17
C HIS A 264 17.87 -7.74 -14.87
N HIS A 265 16.66 -7.19 -14.68
CA HIS A 265 15.89 -7.41 -13.45
C HIS A 265 15.56 -8.90 -13.23
N GLU A 266 15.37 -9.66 -14.30
CA GLU A 266 15.00 -11.08 -14.31
C GLU A 266 16.04 -11.99 -13.62
N GLU A 267 17.31 -11.58 -13.62
CA GLU A 267 18.43 -12.29 -13.01
C GLU A 267 18.48 -12.12 -11.48
N LEU A 268 17.82 -11.07 -10.98
CA LEU A 268 17.80 -10.65 -9.58
C LEU A 268 16.51 -11.05 -8.85
N ILE A 269 15.51 -11.59 -9.56
CA ILE A 269 14.28 -12.12 -8.98
C ILE A 269 14.59 -13.30 -8.05
N GLY A 270 14.03 -13.26 -6.83
CA GLY A 270 14.26 -14.27 -5.79
C GLY A 270 15.63 -14.16 -5.10
N LYS A 271 16.48 -13.22 -5.53
CA LYS A 271 17.70 -12.83 -4.83
C LYS A 271 17.43 -11.49 -4.14
N LYS A 272 17.62 -10.40 -4.88
CA LYS A 272 17.46 -9.02 -4.40
C LYS A 272 16.03 -8.53 -4.58
N ILE A 273 15.36 -8.96 -5.66
CA ILE A 273 14.01 -8.51 -5.99
C ILE A 273 13.00 -9.53 -5.45
N SER A 274 12.17 -9.08 -4.52
CA SER A 274 11.06 -9.86 -3.97
C SER A 274 9.80 -9.70 -4.81
N LEU A 275 9.08 -10.80 -5.02
CA LEU A 275 7.79 -10.84 -5.72
C LEU A 275 6.77 -11.59 -4.85
N SER A 276 5.60 -11.00 -4.66
CA SER A 276 4.46 -11.71 -4.07
C SER A 276 3.87 -12.71 -5.07
N LYS A 277 3.69 -13.97 -4.65
CA LYS A 277 3.00 -14.99 -5.45
C LYS A 277 1.50 -14.72 -5.64
N THR A 278 0.93 -13.78 -4.90
CA THR A 278 -0.49 -13.42 -5.00
C THR A 278 -0.74 -12.21 -5.90
N GLU A 279 0.31 -11.48 -6.30
CA GLU A 279 0.22 -10.39 -7.27
C GLU A 279 0.03 -10.92 -8.71
N HIS A 280 -0.90 -10.31 -9.44
CA HIS A 280 -1.28 -10.73 -10.80
C HIS A 280 -0.19 -10.51 -11.88
N SER A 281 0.91 -9.83 -11.53
CA SER A 281 1.99 -9.49 -12.46
C SER A 281 3.24 -10.37 -12.31
N SER A 282 3.32 -11.19 -11.27
CA SER A 282 4.56 -11.87 -10.87
C SER A 282 5.04 -12.89 -11.90
N ASP A 283 4.13 -13.65 -12.50
CA ASP A 283 4.41 -14.60 -13.59
C ASP A 283 4.94 -13.93 -14.87
N GLN A 284 4.68 -12.64 -15.05
CA GLN A 284 5.14 -11.88 -16.22
C GLN A 284 6.47 -11.16 -15.95
N VAL A 285 6.63 -10.58 -14.75
CA VAL A 285 7.82 -9.80 -14.37
C VAL A 285 9.06 -10.66 -14.18
N ILE A 286 8.91 -11.96 -13.94
CA ILE A 286 10.05 -12.88 -13.88
C ILE A 286 10.84 -12.98 -15.19
N LYS A 287 10.25 -12.63 -16.33
CA LYS A 287 10.85 -12.68 -17.67
C LYS A 287 11.64 -11.38 -17.96
N PRO A 288 12.68 -11.42 -18.81
CA PRO A 288 13.37 -10.21 -19.28
C PRO A 288 12.40 -9.26 -19.99
N ILE A 289 12.78 -7.99 -20.16
CA ILE A 289 11.98 -7.00 -20.91
C ILE A 289 11.71 -7.53 -22.33
N ASN A 290 10.43 -7.62 -22.71
CA ASN A 290 10.00 -8.32 -23.91
C ASN A 290 8.72 -7.70 -24.52
N LEU A 291 8.38 -8.14 -25.73
CA LEU A 291 7.31 -7.59 -26.55
C LEU A 291 5.99 -8.36 -26.46
N ASP A 292 5.95 -9.46 -25.69
CA ASP A 292 4.83 -10.41 -25.68
C ASP A 292 3.49 -9.74 -25.42
N ALA A 293 3.45 -8.73 -24.54
CA ALA A 293 2.22 -8.09 -24.09
C ALA A 293 1.86 -6.82 -24.87
N LEU A 294 2.68 -6.39 -25.84
CA LEU A 294 2.54 -5.09 -26.50
C LEU A 294 1.24 -5.00 -27.32
N THR A 295 0.94 -6.04 -28.10
CA THR A 295 -0.13 -6.03 -29.10
C THR A 295 -1.22 -7.09 -28.88
N ARG A 296 -1.23 -7.80 -27.74
CA ARG A 296 -2.19 -8.88 -27.44
C ARG A 296 -3.66 -8.47 -27.49
N TRP A 297 -3.96 -7.19 -27.39
CA TRP A 297 -5.33 -6.69 -27.38
C TRP A 297 -5.93 -6.58 -28.79
N ILE A 298 -5.10 -6.57 -29.84
CA ILE A 298 -5.56 -6.42 -31.22
C ILE A 298 -6.53 -7.54 -31.57
N GLY A 299 -7.66 -7.19 -32.17
CA GLY A 299 -8.71 -8.15 -32.54
C GLY A 299 -9.67 -8.55 -31.42
N HIS A 300 -9.44 -8.13 -30.17
CA HIS A 300 -10.29 -8.51 -29.02
C HIS A 300 -11.30 -7.45 -28.56
N ILE A 301 -11.24 -6.24 -29.12
CA ILE A 301 -12.19 -5.17 -28.81
C ILE A 301 -13.40 -5.30 -29.74
N PRO A 302 -14.63 -5.35 -29.21
CA PRO A 302 -15.84 -5.37 -30.04
C PRO A 302 -15.91 -4.18 -31.00
N SER A 303 -16.39 -4.39 -32.22
CA SER A 303 -16.39 -3.38 -33.28
C SER A 303 -17.24 -2.15 -32.95
N ASP A 304 -18.37 -2.36 -32.27
CA ASP A 304 -19.25 -1.29 -31.77
C ASP A 304 -18.55 -0.44 -30.69
N VAL A 305 -17.68 -1.04 -29.89
CA VAL A 305 -16.86 -0.33 -28.91
C VAL A 305 -15.78 0.48 -29.61
N LYS A 306 -15.12 -0.09 -30.62
CA LYS A 306 -14.08 0.61 -31.39
C LYS A 306 -14.59 1.92 -31.99
N SER A 307 -15.80 1.93 -32.57
CA SER A 307 -16.39 3.14 -33.16
C SER A 307 -16.70 4.25 -32.15
N GLU A 308 -16.72 3.93 -30.85
CA GLU A 308 -16.99 4.90 -29.77
C GLU A 308 -15.76 5.23 -28.92
N ILE A 309 -14.58 4.67 -29.22
CA ILE A 309 -13.38 4.79 -28.39
C ILE A 309 -13.04 6.25 -28.07
N ASP A 310 -13.16 7.16 -29.03
CA ASP A 310 -12.83 8.58 -28.84
C ASP A 310 -13.74 9.27 -27.83
N THR A 311 -15.01 8.86 -27.79
CA THR A 311 -16.01 9.37 -26.85
C THR A 311 -15.84 8.73 -25.48
N LEU A 312 -15.52 7.44 -25.44
CA LEU A 312 -15.40 6.66 -24.20
C LEU A 312 -14.09 6.94 -23.45
N ALA A 313 -13.00 7.17 -24.19
CA ALA A 313 -11.65 7.35 -23.66
C ALA A 313 -10.84 8.42 -24.41
N PRO A 314 -11.27 9.70 -24.37
CA PRO A 314 -10.55 10.81 -25.03
C PRO A 314 -9.09 10.98 -24.58
N MET A 315 -8.73 10.48 -23.39
CA MET A 315 -7.34 10.45 -22.92
C MET A 315 -6.41 9.68 -23.87
N LEU A 316 -6.89 8.69 -24.63
CA LEU A 316 -6.05 7.99 -25.61
C LEU A 316 -5.42 8.97 -26.60
N LYS A 317 -6.25 9.82 -27.24
CA LYS A 317 -5.77 10.86 -28.16
C LYS A 317 -4.88 11.88 -27.46
N ARG A 318 -5.25 12.35 -26.25
CA ARG A 318 -4.43 13.30 -25.47
C ARG A 318 -3.05 12.76 -25.13
N LEU A 319 -2.93 11.44 -24.98
CA LEU A 319 -1.69 10.73 -24.67
C LEU A 319 -0.95 10.26 -25.94
N GLY A 320 -1.42 10.62 -27.13
CA GLY A 320 -0.76 10.30 -28.39
C GLY A 320 -1.04 8.89 -28.93
N TYR A 321 -2.01 8.16 -28.39
CA TYR A 321 -2.43 6.88 -28.94
C TYR A 321 -3.39 7.08 -30.12
N ASP A 322 -3.05 6.49 -31.28
CA ASP A 322 -3.94 6.46 -32.43
C ASP A 322 -5.14 5.53 -32.18
N THR A 323 -6.33 6.11 -32.28
CA THR A 323 -7.61 5.42 -32.08
C THR A 323 -8.32 5.05 -33.39
N GLN A 324 -7.82 5.52 -34.53
CA GLN A 324 -8.40 5.26 -35.85
C GLN A 324 -7.83 4.00 -36.49
N SER A 325 -6.56 3.70 -36.22
CA SER A 325 -5.90 2.48 -36.70
C SER A 325 -6.08 1.31 -35.74
N ASP A 326 -6.34 0.13 -36.31
CA ASP A 326 -6.27 -1.16 -35.62
C ASP A 326 -4.81 -1.66 -35.45
N VAL A 327 -3.86 -1.04 -36.16
CA VAL A 327 -2.41 -1.32 -36.05
C VAL A 327 -1.77 -0.22 -35.23
N PRO A 328 -1.26 -0.52 -34.01
CA PRO A 328 -0.65 0.49 -33.17
C PRO A 328 0.73 0.91 -33.69
N THR A 329 1.01 2.20 -33.68
CA THR A 329 2.28 2.80 -34.10
C THR A 329 3.20 3.06 -32.90
N TYR A 330 3.42 2.03 -32.06
CA TYR A 330 4.20 2.18 -30.82
C TYR A 330 5.70 2.43 -31.05
N GLY A 331 6.26 2.01 -32.18
CA GLY A 331 7.67 2.18 -32.52
C GLY A 331 8.40 0.85 -32.76
N THR A 332 9.72 0.92 -32.91
CA THR A 332 10.59 -0.24 -33.20
C THR A 332 11.42 -0.62 -31.98
N PRO A 333 11.56 -1.92 -31.69
CA PRO A 333 12.35 -2.39 -30.55
C PRO A 333 13.85 -2.22 -30.77
N ASP A 334 14.58 -1.96 -29.69
CA ASP A 334 16.04 -2.04 -29.64
C ASP A 334 16.54 -3.48 -29.82
N GLN A 335 17.78 -3.63 -30.27
CA GLN A 335 18.41 -4.95 -30.45
C GLN A 335 18.39 -5.79 -29.16
N LEU A 336 18.62 -5.16 -28.01
CA LEU A 336 18.54 -5.82 -26.70
C LEU A 336 17.21 -6.55 -26.49
N VAL A 337 16.09 -5.91 -26.89
CA VAL A 337 14.76 -6.50 -26.71
C VAL A 337 14.53 -7.64 -27.69
N LEU A 338 15.06 -7.53 -28.91
CA LEU A 338 15.03 -8.63 -29.88
C LEU A 338 15.83 -9.84 -29.39
N ASP A 339 16.98 -9.59 -28.75
CA ASP A 339 17.81 -10.63 -28.15
C ASP A 339 17.09 -11.30 -26.97
N ASN A 340 16.42 -10.52 -26.12
CA ASN A 340 15.55 -11.04 -25.06
C ASN A 340 14.41 -11.91 -25.62
N MET A 341 13.80 -11.51 -26.74
CA MET A 341 12.77 -12.31 -27.41
C MET A 341 13.33 -13.64 -27.95
N ASN A 342 14.56 -13.63 -28.47
CA ASN A 342 15.23 -14.85 -28.94
C ASN A 342 15.57 -15.78 -27.77
N GLU A 343 16.05 -15.23 -26.67
CA GLU A 343 16.33 -15.97 -25.43
C GLU A 343 15.06 -16.61 -24.85
N LEU A 344 13.94 -15.87 -24.82
CA LEU A 344 12.63 -16.40 -24.40
C LEU A 344 12.16 -17.57 -25.27
N LYS A 345 12.38 -17.49 -26.59
CA LYS A 345 12.02 -18.57 -27.52
C LYS A 345 12.93 -19.78 -27.36
N LYS A 346 14.24 -19.55 -27.25
CA LYS A 346 15.25 -20.61 -27.11
C LYS A 346 15.05 -21.40 -25.81
N ASN A 347 14.69 -20.72 -24.73
CA ASN A 347 14.53 -21.29 -23.39
C ASN A 347 13.08 -21.28 -22.90
N ALA A 348 12.12 -21.51 -23.81
CA ALA A 348 10.68 -21.39 -23.53
C ALA A 348 10.23 -22.26 -22.35
N GLU A 349 10.67 -23.52 -22.28
CA GLU A 349 10.30 -24.44 -21.19
C GLU A 349 10.77 -23.95 -19.82
N PHE A 350 12.00 -23.43 -19.76
CA PHE A 350 12.55 -22.85 -18.54
C PHE A 350 11.72 -21.65 -18.07
N TRP A 351 11.44 -20.72 -18.98
CA TRP A 351 10.67 -19.51 -18.65
C TRP A 351 9.22 -19.80 -18.27
N ASP A 352 8.60 -20.80 -18.90
CA ASP A 352 7.24 -21.21 -18.56
C ASP A 352 7.19 -21.96 -17.22
N SER A 353 8.18 -22.79 -16.91
CA SER A 353 8.33 -23.42 -15.60
C SER A 353 8.54 -22.37 -14.50
N LYS A 354 9.44 -21.41 -14.73
CA LYS A 354 9.67 -20.27 -13.82
C LYS A 354 8.37 -19.48 -13.64
N ALA A 355 7.63 -19.19 -14.71
CA ALA A 355 6.37 -18.45 -14.65
C ALA A 355 5.33 -19.19 -13.79
N LYS A 356 5.18 -20.51 -13.98
CA LYS A 356 4.27 -21.35 -13.19
C LYS A 356 4.61 -21.35 -11.70
N SER A 357 5.89 -21.28 -11.32
CA SER A 357 6.31 -21.22 -9.91
C SER A 357 5.92 -19.91 -9.20
N TYR A 358 5.70 -18.83 -9.96
CA TYR A 358 5.24 -17.52 -9.48
C TYR A 358 3.79 -17.22 -9.87
N ALA A 359 3.14 -18.11 -10.60
CA ALA A 359 1.73 -17.99 -10.92
C ALA A 359 0.90 -18.14 -9.64
N ARG A 360 -0.15 -17.33 -9.56
CA ARG A 360 -1.08 -17.39 -8.44
C ARG A 360 -1.69 -18.78 -8.37
N GLN A 361 -1.39 -19.51 -7.30
CA GLN A 361 -2.14 -20.73 -6.96
C GLN A 361 -3.56 -20.28 -6.58
N ALA A 362 -4.57 -20.83 -7.26
CA ALA A 362 -5.94 -20.63 -6.83
C ALA A 362 -6.05 -21.11 -5.37
N PRO A 363 -6.70 -20.35 -4.46
CA PRO A 363 -6.91 -20.86 -3.12
C PRO A 363 -7.68 -22.18 -3.22
N ASN A 364 -7.14 -23.25 -2.62
CA ASN A 364 -7.83 -24.53 -2.39
C ASN A 364 -8.92 -24.37 -1.32
N ASP A 365 -9.79 -23.37 -1.48
CA ASP A 365 -10.82 -23.06 -0.50
C ASP A 365 -12.19 -23.45 -1.03
N THR A 366 -12.49 -24.75 -0.94
CA THR A 366 -13.81 -25.33 -1.15
C THR A 366 -14.83 -24.90 -0.08
N ARG A 367 -14.47 -24.02 0.88
CA ARG A 367 -15.38 -23.60 1.97
C ARG A 367 -16.10 -22.27 1.75
N LEU A 368 -15.79 -21.50 0.71
CA LEU A 368 -16.37 -20.16 0.52
C LEU A 368 -17.61 -20.09 -0.41
N PHE A 369 -18.11 -21.21 -0.94
CA PHE A 369 -19.27 -21.22 -1.84
C PHE A 369 -20.55 -21.86 -1.27
N GLN A 370 -20.66 -22.10 0.04
CA GLN A 370 -21.88 -22.70 0.62
C GLN A 370 -22.82 -21.75 1.41
N ASN A 371 -22.51 -20.46 1.58
CA ASN A 371 -23.33 -19.58 2.45
C ASN A 371 -23.85 -18.29 1.81
N HIS A 372 -24.29 -18.33 0.55
CA HIS A 372 -25.12 -17.25 0.00
C HIS A 372 -26.42 -17.77 -0.64
N THR A 373 -27.25 -18.38 0.20
CA THR A 373 -28.71 -18.42 0.00
C THR A 373 -29.40 -18.25 1.35
N LYS A 374 -29.61 -16.99 1.76
CA LYS A 374 -30.72 -16.60 2.62
C LYS A 374 -30.88 -15.08 2.56
N HIS A 375 -31.93 -14.66 1.86
CA HIS A 375 -32.50 -13.32 1.93
C HIS A 375 -32.84 -12.96 3.38
N GLN A 376 -32.50 -11.74 3.79
CA GLN A 376 -33.27 -10.99 4.78
C GLN A 376 -33.49 -9.56 4.28
N PRO A 377 -34.73 -9.04 4.33
CA PRO A 377 -35.04 -7.67 3.94
C PRO A 377 -34.65 -6.71 5.07
N ILE A 378 -34.10 -5.56 4.70
CA ILE A 378 -33.76 -4.47 5.62
C ILE A 378 -34.96 -3.50 5.62
N LEU A 379 -35.49 -3.26 6.82
CA LEU A 379 -36.28 -2.08 7.19
C LEU A 379 -35.34 -0.90 7.43
#